data_AF-A0A328F9Q1-F1
#
_entry.id   AF-A0A328F9Q1-F1
#
_cell.length_a   1.000
_cell.length_b   1.000
_cell.length_c   1.000
_cell.angle_alpha   90.00
_cell.angle_beta   90.00
_cell.angle_gamma   90.00
#
_symmetry.space_group_name_H-M   'P 1'
#
loop_
_entity.id
_entity.type
_entity.pdbx_description
1 polymer ?
#
loop_
_entity_poly.entity_id
_entity_poly.type
_entity_poly.pdbx_seq_one_letter_code
_entity_poly.pdbx_strand_id
1 'polypeptide(L)'
;MQKIKNVFLFFLLVVFALVGTAHADHILLTQFDYDGYIQMENNLESDGHTVDIVNAKTGGNIATALSTNAYDQVFFYDLTSSLYVNQDDIDALTGFFTDHNSIVVDSRSYGYNHVPEEASGKALLRNIAAEFDSRGGGLWIGTDHDPAWTQNANPLLTALGIETITGSYSQAVNNWDPSSVLLDGVNPTTLWAQGASVGSVPLGIQSNGIDMRFHFGHSSATYGAIPYISASFGEYVAPDEDPDNHFDNPVPEPTTMILFGIGLLGLAGIQRKS
;
A
#
# COMPACT_ATOMS: atom_id res chain seq x y z
N MET A 1 52.35 -40.75 -27.36
CA MET A 1 50.87 -40.80 -27.50
C MET A 1 50.31 -41.05 -26.11
N GLN A 2 49.97 -40.02 -25.34
CA GLN A 2 48.63 -39.38 -25.28
C GLN A 2 47.55 -40.46 -25.10
N LYS A 3 46.92 -40.64 -23.93
CA LYS A 3 45.74 -39.90 -23.40
C LYS A 3 45.18 -40.81 -22.27
N ILE A 4 44.47 -40.45 -21.21
CA ILE A 4 43.94 -39.21 -20.62
C ILE A 4 43.62 -39.63 -19.15
N LYS A 5 43.86 -38.72 -18.20
CA LYS A 5 43.52 -38.89 -16.79
C LYS A 5 41.99 -38.83 -16.61
N ASN A 6 41.38 -39.89 -16.07
CA ASN A 6 40.00 -39.82 -15.57
C ASN A 6 40.01 -39.17 -14.19
N VAL A 7 39.92 -37.85 -14.17
CA VAL A 7 39.57 -37.08 -12.97
C VAL A 7 38.05 -37.18 -12.84
N PHE A 8 37.60 -38.03 -11.92
CA PHE A 8 36.19 -38.16 -11.56
C PHE A 8 35.82 -36.93 -10.72
N LEU A 9 35.25 -35.92 -11.38
CA LEU A 9 34.76 -34.72 -10.74
C LEU A 9 33.37 -35.02 -10.16
N PHE A 10 33.29 -35.25 -8.85
CA PHE A 10 32.02 -35.31 -8.13
C PHE A 10 31.46 -33.88 -8.04
N PHE A 11 30.53 -33.53 -8.93
CA PHE A 11 29.64 -32.39 -8.73
C PHE A 11 28.58 -32.80 -7.70
N LEU A 12 28.76 -32.38 -6.45
CA LEU A 12 27.71 -32.42 -5.44
C LEU A 12 26.75 -31.26 -5.73
N LEU A 13 25.64 -31.55 -6.41
CA LEU A 13 24.54 -30.61 -6.60
C LEU A 13 23.81 -30.49 -5.26
N VAL A 14 24.12 -29.48 -4.46
CA VAL A 14 23.27 -29.10 -3.31
C VAL A 14 22.05 -28.39 -3.89
N VAL A 15 20.97 -29.14 -4.09
CA VAL A 15 19.64 -28.57 -4.28
C VAL A 15 19.25 -27.97 -2.93
N PHE A 16 19.46 -26.66 -2.77
CA PHE A 16 18.69 -25.92 -1.78
C PHE A 16 17.24 -25.96 -2.26
N ALA A 17 16.48 -26.91 -1.72
CA ALA A 17 15.04 -26.70 -1.59
C ALA A 17 14.90 -25.50 -0.65
N LEU A 18 14.82 -24.29 -1.22
CA LEU A 18 14.08 -23.21 -0.62
C LEU A 18 12.63 -23.71 -0.55
N VAL A 19 12.35 -24.50 0.47
CA VAL A 19 11.00 -24.60 0.99
C VAL A 19 10.74 -23.19 1.46
N GLY A 20 10.07 -22.38 0.62
CA GLY A 20 9.56 -21.09 1.04
C GLY A 20 8.81 -21.35 2.33
N THR A 21 9.30 -20.77 3.42
CA THR A 21 8.52 -20.65 4.64
C THR A 21 7.21 -20.04 4.22
N ALA A 22 6.09 -20.70 4.50
CA ALA A 22 4.82 -20.00 4.53
C ALA A 22 5.02 -18.86 5.52
N HIS A 23 5.14 -17.64 5.01
CA HIS A 23 5.32 -16.45 5.82
C HIS A 23 3.95 -16.14 6.42
N ALA A 24 3.79 -16.48 7.69
CA ALA A 24 2.64 -16.04 8.46
C ALA A 24 2.90 -14.59 8.87
N ASP A 25 2.64 -13.66 7.96
CA ASP A 25 2.81 -12.23 8.24
C ASP A 25 1.93 -11.81 9.41
N HIS A 26 2.49 -10.96 10.28
CA HIS A 26 1.78 -10.39 11.41
C HIS A 26 1.17 -9.05 10.99
N ILE A 27 -0.16 -9.01 10.87
CA ILE A 27 -0.92 -7.85 10.39
C ILE A 27 -1.57 -7.13 11.56
N LEU A 28 -1.38 -5.81 11.64
CA LEU A 28 -2.16 -4.94 12.52
C LEU A 28 -3.39 -4.41 11.77
N LEU A 29 -4.60 -4.75 12.21
CA LEU A 29 -5.86 -4.24 11.66
C LEU A 29 -6.46 -3.17 12.58
N THR A 30 -6.68 -1.95 12.08
CA THR A 30 -7.32 -0.89 12.87
C THR A 30 -8.84 -1.01 12.85
N GLN A 31 -9.46 -0.85 14.02
CA GLN A 31 -10.91 -0.90 14.21
C GLN A 31 -11.46 0.46 14.65
N PHE A 32 -12.48 0.95 13.94
CA PHE A 32 -13.22 2.18 14.27
C PHE A 32 -14.71 1.89 14.56
N ASP A 33 -15.64 2.55 13.86
CA ASP A 33 -17.06 2.56 14.18
C ASP A 33 -17.86 1.41 13.57
N TYR A 34 -17.27 0.66 12.65
CA TYR A 34 -17.98 -0.36 11.89
C TYR A 34 -17.88 -1.76 12.52
N ASP A 35 -18.83 -2.63 12.17
CA ASP A 35 -18.84 -4.04 12.56
C ASP A 35 -18.38 -4.89 11.37
N GLY A 36 -17.29 -5.64 11.48
CA GLY A 36 -16.76 -6.41 10.35
C GLY A 36 -15.30 -6.82 10.47
N TYR A 37 -14.57 -6.17 11.39
CA TYR A 37 -13.15 -6.39 11.62
C TYR A 37 -12.82 -7.83 12.05
N ILE A 38 -13.68 -8.45 12.87
CA ILE A 38 -13.52 -9.87 13.24
C ILE A 38 -13.61 -10.78 12.01
N GLN A 39 -14.51 -10.48 11.07
CA GLN A 39 -14.59 -11.26 9.85
C GLN A 39 -13.33 -11.04 8.99
N MET A 40 -12.83 -9.79 8.89
CA MET A 40 -11.58 -9.49 8.16
C MET A 40 -10.41 -10.29 8.73
N GLU A 41 -10.26 -10.27 10.06
CA GLU A 41 -9.30 -11.07 10.82
C GLU A 41 -9.44 -12.55 10.47
N ASN A 42 -10.62 -13.16 10.66
CA ASN A 42 -10.85 -14.57 10.30
C ASN A 42 -10.52 -14.87 8.83
N ASN A 43 -10.79 -13.94 7.91
CA ASN A 43 -10.51 -14.11 6.50
C ASN A 43 -9.00 -14.13 6.19
N LEU A 44 -8.22 -13.27 6.84
CA LEU A 44 -6.77 -13.22 6.74
C LEU A 44 -6.11 -14.40 7.48
N GLU A 45 -6.58 -14.73 8.68
CA GLU A 45 -6.10 -15.90 9.44
C GLU A 45 -6.35 -17.21 8.70
N SER A 46 -7.48 -17.32 8.00
CA SER A 46 -7.77 -18.50 7.16
C SER A 46 -6.82 -18.62 5.95
N ASP A 47 -6.12 -17.55 5.59
CA ASP A 47 -5.09 -17.53 4.54
C ASP A 47 -3.68 -17.74 5.11
N GLY A 48 -3.55 -17.84 6.44
CA GLY A 48 -2.30 -18.18 7.14
C GLY A 48 -1.62 -17.01 7.87
N HIS A 49 -2.22 -15.82 7.87
CA HIS A 49 -1.68 -14.66 8.58
C HIS A 49 -1.95 -14.73 10.09
N THR A 50 -1.14 -14.01 10.88
CA THR A 50 -1.48 -13.67 12.27
C THR A 50 -2.02 -12.25 12.27
N VAL A 51 -3.16 -12.00 12.91
CA VAL A 51 -3.79 -10.67 12.90
C VAL A 51 -4.03 -10.20 14.33
N ASP A 52 -3.65 -8.97 14.63
CA ASP A 52 -4.09 -8.27 15.83
C ASP A 52 -5.05 -7.13 15.45
N ILE A 53 -6.17 -7.01 16.15
CA ILE A 53 -7.07 -5.87 16.02
C ILE A 53 -6.76 -4.83 17.10
N VAL A 54 -6.56 -3.58 16.69
CA VAL A 54 -6.42 -2.44 17.60
C VAL A 54 -7.63 -1.52 17.50
N ASN A 55 -8.23 -1.18 18.65
CA ASN A 55 -9.27 -0.16 18.72
C ASN A 55 -8.67 1.22 18.49
N ALA A 56 -8.88 1.79 17.30
CA ALA A 56 -8.38 3.08 16.88
C ALA A 56 -9.25 4.27 17.32
N LYS A 57 -10.37 4.02 18.03
CA LYS A 57 -11.26 5.09 18.55
C LYS A 57 -10.67 5.87 19.73
N THR A 58 -9.56 5.39 20.28
CA THR A 58 -8.83 6.05 21.36
C THR A 58 -7.45 6.42 20.83
N GLY A 59 -7.18 7.72 20.71
CA GLY A 59 -5.89 8.21 20.26
C GLY A 59 -4.73 7.67 21.11
N GLY A 60 -3.64 7.30 20.45
CA GLY A 60 -2.44 6.68 21.00
C GLY A 60 -2.47 5.15 21.04
N ASN A 61 -3.60 4.51 20.76
CA ASN A 61 -3.68 3.04 20.77
C ASN A 61 -2.92 2.41 19.61
N ILE A 62 -2.92 3.02 18.42
CA ILE A 62 -2.18 2.50 17.26
C ILE A 62 -0.68 2.61 17.55
N ALA A 63 -0.22 3.76 18.05
CA ALA A 63 1.16 3.95 18.49
C ALA A 63 1.60 2.94 19.57
N THR A 64 0.71 2.65 20.53
CA THR A 64 0.98 1.65 21.56
C THR A 64 1.11 0.24 20.97
N ALA A 65 0.23 -0.13 20.04
CA ALA A 65 0.30 -1.43 19.36
C ALA A 65 1.63 -1.58 18.60
N LEU A 66 1.97 -0.61 17.76
CA LEU A 66 3.19 -0.60 16.92
C LEU A 66 4.49 -0.57 17.73
N SER A 67 4.46 -0.05 18.97
CA SER A 67 5.64 -0.07 19.86
C SER A 67 5.74 -1.33 20.72
N THR A 68 4.66 -2.11 20.84
CA THR A 68 4.60 -3.31 21.68
C THR A 68 4.92 -4.58 20.90
N ASN A 69 4.44 -4.66 19.65
CA ASN A 69 4.60 -5.81 18.78
C ASN A 69 5.33 -5.40 17.50
N ALA A 70 5.98 -6.37 16.84
CA ALA A 70 6.50 -6.20 15.49
C ALA A 70 5.45 -6.68 14.51
N TYR A 71 5.07 -5.83 13.56
CA TYR A 71 4.14 -6.17 12.48
C TYR A 71 4.85 -6.10 11.15
N ASP A 72 4.38 -6.90 10.20
CA ASP A 72 4.86 -6.88 8.82
C ASP A 72 4.00 -5.97 7.95
N GLN A 73 2.71 -5.83 8.30
CA GLN A 73 1.74 -5.03 7.56
C GLN A 73 0.80 -4.27 8.49
N VAL A 74 0.36 -3.07 8.08
CA VAL A 74 -0.68 -2.30 8.78
C VAL A 74 -1.86 -2.07 7.85
N PHE A 75 -3.03 -2.50 8.31
CA PHE A 75 -4.30 -2.34 7.63
C PHE A 75 -5.07 -1.22 8.32
N PHE A 76 -4.82 0.01 7.86
CA PHE A 76 -5.48 1.22 8.35
C PHE A 76 -6.84 1.39 7.67
N TYR A 77 -7.89 0.85 8.31
CA TYR A 77 -9.26 0.86 7.81
C TYR A 77 -10.09 2.00 8.43
N ASP A 78 -10.00 3.21 7.86
CA ASP A 78 -10.73 4.42 8.27
C ASP A 78 -12.24 4.36 7.97
N LEU A 79 -12.95 3.44 8.62
CA LEU A 79 -14.39 3.24 8.49
C LEU A 79 -15.18 4.13 9.47
N THR A 80 -14.88 5.43 9.47
CA THR A 80 -15.53 6.40 10.35
C THR A 80 -15.68 7.77 9.68
N SER A 81 -16.57 8.60 10.21
CA SER A 81 -16.67 10.03 9.88
C SER A 81 -16.16 10.91 11.03
N SER A 82 -15.52 10.32 12.04
CA SER A 82 -15.03 10.99 13.23
C SER A 82 -13.51 11.02 13.23
N LEU A 83 -12.91 12.12 13.70
CA LEU A 83 -11.49 12.19 13.99
C LEU A 83 -11.20 11.42 15.29
N TYR A 84 -10.49 10.30 15.18
CA TYR A 84 -10.05 9.50 16.34
C TYR A 84 -8.53 9.39 16.44
N VAL A 85 -7.85 9.37 15.28
CA VAL A 85 -6.40 9.19 15.20
C VAL A 85 -5.71 10.49 15.61
N ASN A 86 -4.85 10.43 16.62
CA ASN A 86 -4.12 11.59 17.10
C ASN A 86 -2.72 11.68 16.45
N GLN A 87 -1.95 12.72 16.79
CA GLN A 87 -0.62 12.91 16.22
C GLN A 87 0.34 11.76 16.56
N ASP A 88 0.27 11.19 17.77
CA ASP A 88 1.14 10.07 18.17
C ASP A 88 0.91 8.84 17.27
N ASP A 89 -0.35 8.55 16.94
CA ASP A 89 -0.71 7.46 16.03
C ASP A 89 -0.22 7.75 14.60
N ILE A 90 -0.38 8.99 14.10
CA ILE A 90 0.11 9.40 12.77
C ILE A 90 1.63 9.28 12.69
N ASP A 91 2.35 9.73 13.72
CA ASP A 91 3.81 9.65 13.77
C ASP A 91 4.27 8.18 13.81
N ALA A 92 3.59 7.32 14.57
CA ALA A 92 3.89 5.89 14.63
C ALA A 92 3.63 5.18 13.30
N LEU A 93 2.52 5.48 12.61
CA LEU A 93 2.21 4.96 11.28
C LEU A 93 3.22 5.43 10.23
N THR A 94 3.65 6.69 10.31
CA THR A 94 4.68 7.25 9.42
C THR A 94 6.04 6.59 9.66
N GLY A 95 6.40 6.35 10.92
CA GLY A 95 7.58 5.58 11.30
C GLY A 95 7.54 4.16 10.76
N PHE A 96 6.44 3.45 10.99
CA PHE A 96 6.21 2.11 10.44
C PHE A 96 6.36 2.07 8.91
N PHE A 97 5.75 3.03 8.20
CA PHE A 97 5.83 3.11 6.76
C PHE A 97 7.26 3.35 6.25
N THR A 98 8.06 4.13 6.99
CA THR A 98 9.47 4.38 6.65
C THR A 98 10.30 3.09 6.74
N ASP A 99 9.99 2.22 7.70
CA ASP A 99 10.76 1.00 7.98
C ASP A 99 10.30 -0.21 7.15
N HIS A 100 8.99 -0.36 6.91
CA HIS A 100 8.39 -1.55 6.27
C HIS A 100 7.70 -1.26 4.94
N ASN A 101 7.24 -0.02 4.71
CA ASN A 101 6.49 0.38 3.52
C ASN A 101 5.26 -0.51 3.23
N SER A 102 4.63 -1.15 4.22
CA SER A 102 3.52 -2.10 4.05
C SER A 102 2.22 -1.59 4.67
N ILE A 103 1.63 -0.54 4.11
CA ILE A 103 0.41 0.07 4.67
C ILE A 103 -0.74 0.09 3.66
N VAL A 104 -1.88 -0.42 4.12
CA VAL A 104 -3.18 -0.24 3.47
C VAL A 104 -3.84 0.97 4.12
N VAL A 105 -4.20 1.97 3.32
CA VAL A 105 -5.04 3.11 3.73
C VAL A 105 -6.39 2.95 3.05
N ASP A 106 -7.31 2.32 3.76
CA ASP A 106 -8.65 2.05 3.24
C ASP A 106 -9.68 2.91 3.95
N SER A 107 -10.24 3.90 3.24
CA SER A 107 -11.33 4.73 3.73
C SER A 107 -12.70 4.20 3.32
N ARG A 108 -12.88 2.87 3.29
CA ARG A 108 -14.12 2.10 3.02
C ARG A 108 -14.35 1.62 1.59
N SER A 109 -13.28 1.37 0.85
CA SER A 109 -13.30 0.68 -0.44
C SER A 109 -14.18 -0.58 -0.39
N TYR A 110 -14.98 -0.74 -1.44
CA TYR A 110 -16.21 -1.53 -1.36
C TYR A 110 -16.05 -3.05 -1.51
N GLY A 111 -14.96 -3.65 -1.05
CA GLY A 111 -14.88 -5.11 -0.97
C GLY A 111 -15.59 -5.67 0.25
N TYR A 112 -15.17 -5.22 1.42
CA TYR A 112 -15.46 -5.96 2.65
C TYR A 112 -16.62 -5.37 3.48
N ASN A 113 -16.91 -4.08 3.30
CA ASN A 113 -17.78 -3.30 4.19
C ASN A 113 -19.28 -3.46 3.93
N HIS A 114 -19.72 -4.05 2.82
CA HIS A 114 -21.16 -4.17 2.54
C HIS A 114 -21.68 -5.59 2.60
N VAL A 115 -20.81 -6.56 2.35
CA VAL A 115 -21.10 -7.97 2.51
C VAL A 115 -19.77 -8.64 2.89
N PRO A 116 -19.42 -8.73 4.19
CA PRO A 116 -18.19 -9.39 4.65
C PRO A 116 -18.01 -10.83 4.15
N GLU A 117 -19.11 -11.45 3.72
CA GLU A 117 -19.18 -12.80 3.16
C GLU A 117 -19.11 -12.85 1.62
N GLU A 118 -19.04 -11.70 0.93
CA GLU A 118 -18.93 -11.65 -0.52
C GLU A 118 -17.53 -12.06 -0.96
N ALA A 119 -17.49 -12.92 -1.98
CA ALA A 119 -16.28 -13.60 -2.38
C ALA A 119 -15.20 -12.64 -2.90
N SER A 120 -15.60 -11.56 -3.59
CA SER A 120 -14.68 -10.58 -4.16
C SER A 120 -14.02 -9.73 -3.08
N GLY A 121 -14.76 -9.32 -2.05
CA GLY A 121 -14.22 -8.61 -0.89
C GLY A 121 -13.21 -9.44 -0.11
N LYS A 122 -13.51 -10.72 0.12
CA LYS A 122 -12.58 -11.65 0.76
C LYS A 122 -11.32 -11.90 -0.07
N ALA A 123 -11.49 -12.09 -1.38
CA ALA A 123 -10.38 -12.29 -2.30
C ALA A 123 -9.49 -11.05 -2.36
N LEU A 124 -10.07 -9.86 -2.51
CA LEU A 124 -9.31 -8.61 -2.54
C LEU A 124 -8.47 -8.42 -1.27
N LEU A 125 -9.05 -8.64 -0.08
CA LEU A 125 -8.33 -8.49 1.18
C LEU A 125 -7.11 -9.43 1.27
N ARG A 126 -7.26 -10.68 0.84
CA ARG A 126 -6.16 -11.66 0.80
C ARG A 126 -5.12 -11.32 -0.26
N ASN A 127 -5.56 -10.90 -1.44
CA ASN A 127 -4.66 -10.52 -2.53
C ASN A 127 -3.79 -9.32 -2.14
N ILE A 128 -4.34 -8.34 -1.38
CA ILE A 128 -3.55 -7.22 -0.86
C ILE A 128 -2.45 -7.72 0.09
N ALA A 129 -2.82 -8.57 1.07
CA ALA A 129 -1.86 -9.12 2.02
C ALA A 129 -0.76 -9.95 1.35
N ALA A 130 -1.14 -10.80 0.39
CA ALA A 130 -0.21 -11.63 -0.38
C ALA A 130 0.72 -10.79 -1.28
N GLU A 131 0.21 -9.70 -1.88
CA GLU A 131 1.05 -8.81 -2.68
C GLU A 131 2.09 -8.08 -1.83
N PHE A 132 1.71 -7.61 -0.64
CA PHE A 132 2.65 -6.98 0.29
C PHE A 132 3.74 -7.96 0.73
N ASP A 133 3.38 -9.21 1.06
CA ASP A 133 4.36 -10.26 1.36
C ASP A 133 5.33 -10.49 0.18
N SER A 134 4.77 -10.76 -1.00
CA SER A 134 5.58 -11.13 -2.18
C SER A 134 6.54 -10.02 -2.65
N ARG A 135 6.20 -8.76 -2.39
CA ARG A 135 6.99 -7.58 -2.78
C ARG A 135 7.91 -7.07 -1.67
N GLY A 136 7.73 -7.54 -0.43
CA GLY A 136 8.37 -6.94 0.74
C GLY A 136 7.83 -5.53 1.04
N GLY A 137 6.56 -5.29 0.72
CA GLY A 137 5.82 -4.06 1.03
C GLY A 137 5.06 -3.45 -0.15
N GLY A 138 4.33 -2.40 0.16
CA GLY A 138 3.56 -1.56 -0.75
C GLY A 138 2.67 -0.56 -0.01
N LEU A 139 2.29 0.50 -0.72
CA LEU A 139 1.19 1.36 -0.33
C LEU A 139 -0.03 0.99 -1.15
N TRP A 140 -1.14 0.74 -0.49
CA TRP A 140 -2.43 0.55 -1.13
C TRP A 140 -3.41 1.60 -0.60
N ILE A 141 -4.13 2.28 -1.48
CA ILE A 141 -5.11 3.29 -1.10
C ILE A 141 -6.44 2.95 -1.77
N GLY A 142 -7.48 2.90 -0.96
CA GLY A 142 -8.85 2.72 -1.42
C GLY A 142 -9.78 3.70 -0.73
N THR A 143 -10.86 4.06 -1.42
CA THR A 143 -11.79 5.07 -0.89
C THR A 143 -13.27 4.79 -1.12
N ASP A 144 -14.10 5.59 -0.46
CA ASP A 144 -15.57 5.57 -0.42
C ASP A 144 -16.09 7.01 -0.20
N HIS A 145 -17.29 7.13 0.35
CA HIS A 145 -18.07 8.33 0.47
C HIS A 145 -17.37 9.45 1.21
N ASP A 146 -17.32 10.57 0.51
CA ASP A 146 -17.14 11.89 1.09
C ASP A 146 -18.16 12.11 2.23
N PRO A 147 -17.75 12.59 3.42
CA PRO A 147 -16.42 13.09 3.80
C PRO A 147 -15.59 12.14 4.68
N ALA A 148 -15.86 10.83 4.71
CA ALA A 148 -15.25 9.90 5.67
C ALA A 148 -13.71 9.98 5.69
N TRP A 149 -13.09 9.93 4.52
CA TRP A 149 -11.63 10.01 4.33
C TRP A 149 -10.97 11.31 4.78
N THR A 150 -11.74 12.38 5.00
CA THR A 150 -11.17 13.68 5.39
C THR A 150 -10.62 13.68 6.81
N GLN A 151 -11.10 12.77 7.67
CA GLN A 151 -10.85 12.85 9.11
C GLN A 151 -9.57 12.11 9.53
N ASN A 152 -9.31 10.88 9.07
CA ASN A 152 -8.13 10.13 9.51
C ASN A 152 -7.22 9.71 8.34
N ALA A 153 -7.77 9.24 7.22
CA ALA A 153 -7.00 8.83 6.04
C ALA A 153 -6.19 9.99 5.43
N ASN A 154 -6.81 11.14 5.14
CA ASN A 154 -6.10 12.27 4.54
C ASN A 154 -4.98 12.86 5.42
N PRO A 155 -5.16 13.03 6.75
CA PRO A 155 -4.04 13.39 7.63
C PRO A 155 -2.88 12.40 7.57
N LEU A 156 -3.16 11.09 7.52
CA LEU A 156 -2.13 10.06 7.34
C LEU A 156 -1.43 10.20 5.98
N LEU A 157 -2.17 10.26 4.87
CA LEU A 157 -1.60 10.41 3.53
C LEU A 157 -0.70 11.65 3.44
N THR A 158 -1.14 12.77 4.03
CA THR A 158 -0.34 14.00 4.10
C THR A 158 0.98 13.78 4.85
N ALA A 159 0.95 13.08 5.99
CA ALA A 159 2.14 12.76 6.77
C ALA A 159 3.10 11.82 6.02
N LEU A 160 2.57 10.92 5.20
CA LEU A 160 3.35 10.03 4.34
C LEU A 160 3.95 10.75 3.11
N GLY A 161 3.59 12.00 2.83
CA GLY A 161 4.01 12.72 1.63
C GLY A 161 3.29 12.27 0.35
N ILE A 162 2.06 11.76 0.51
CA ILE A 162 1.17 11.31 -0.55
C ILE A 162 0.05 12.34 -0.73
N GLU A 163 -0.36 12.58 -1.97
CA GLU A 163 -1.51 13.43 -2.25
C GLU A 163 -2.77 12.88 -1.59
N THR A 164 -3.68 13.76 -1.19
CA THR A 164 -4.88 13.36 -0.45
C THR A 164 -5.97 12.83 -1.37
N ILE A 165 -6.89 12.04 -0.80
CA ILE A 165 -8.13 11.68 -1.47
C ILE A 165 -8.95 12.96 -1.69
N THR A 166 -9.57 13.10 -2.87
CA THR A 166 -10.36 14.29 -3.24
C THR A 166 -11.64 13.95 -3.99
N GLY A 167 -12.56 14.93 -4.08
CA GLY A 167 -13.76 14.84 -4.91
C GLY A 167 -14.86 13.93 -4.36
N SER A 168 -15.97 13.87 -5.09
CA SER A 168 -17.17 13.11 -4.73
C SER A 168 -17.84 12.65 -6.01
N TYR A 169 -17.69 11.37 -6.32
CA TYR A 169 -18.00 10.77 -7.62
C TYR A 169 -19.03 9.66 -7.47
N SER A 170 -19.97 9.54 -8.41
CA SER A 170 -21.01 8.50 -8.42
C SER A 170 -20.98 7.66 -9.70
N GLN A 171 -19.90 7.77 -10.47
CA GLN A 171 -19.72 7.06 -11.73
C GLN A 171 -19.47 5.58 -11.46
N ALA A 172 -20.28 4.69 -12.04
CA ALA A 172 -20.07 3.26 -11.90
C ALA A 172 -18.69 2.85 -12.42
N VAL A 173 -18.08 1.88 -11.73
CA VAL A 173 -16.84 1.25 -12.19
C VAL A 173 -17.02 0.71 -13.59
N ASN A 174 -16.15 1.12 -14.50
CA ASN A 174 -16.11 0.65 -15.88
C ASN A 174 -14.68 0.33 -16.35
N ASN A 175 -13.69 0.52 -15.49
CA ASN A 175 -12.29 0.31 -15.84
C ASN A 175 -11.49 -0.26 -14.67
N TRP A 176 -10.57 -1.17 -14.99
CA TRP A 176 -9.69 -1.83 -14.04
C TRP A 176 -8.48 -2.38 -14.78
N ASP A 177 -7.37 -2.57 -14.08
CA ASP A 177 -6.19 -3.21 -14.62
C ASP A 177 -6.48 -4.70 -14.89
N PRO A 178 -6.47 -5.16 -16.16
CA PRO A 178 -6.76 -6.55 -16.50
C PRO A 178 -5.65 -7.52 -16.05
N SER A 179 -4.48 -7.02 -15.69
CA SER A 179 -3.34 -7.78 -15.18
C SER A 179 -3.16 -7.68 -13.67
N SER A 180 -4.04 -6.94 -13.00
CA SER A 180 -3.93 -6.72 -11.56
C SER A 180 -4.16 -8.01 -10.79
N VAL A 181 -3.08 -8.50 -10.19
CA VAL A 181 -3.03 -9.53 -9.16
C VAL A 181 -4.01 -9.28 -8.00
N LEU A 182 -4.28 -8.02 -7.66
CA LEU A 182 -5.29 -7.67 -6.65
C LEU A 182 -6.71 -8.13 -7.03
N LEU A 183 -6.98 -8.34 -8.33
CA LEU A 183 -8.29 -8.68 -8.85
C LEU A 183 -8.45 -10.18 -9.15
N ASP A 184 -7.50 -11.03 -8.76
CA ASP A 184 -7.68 -12.48 -8.89
C ASP A 184 -8.83 -12.97 -8.01
N GLY A 185 -9.78 -13.71 -8.60
CA GLY A 185 -11.01 -14.12 -7.92
C GLY A 185 -11.98 -13.00 -7.54
N VAL A 186 -11.72 -11.74 -7.94
CA VAL A 186 -12.55 -10.57 -7.68
C VAL A 186 -13.44 -10.30 -8.89
N ASN A 187 -14.74 -10.04 -8.68
CA ASN A 187 -15.57 -9.40 -9.70
C ASN A 187 -15.56 -7.89 -9.48
N PRO A 188 -14.88 -7.09 -10.33
CA PRO A 188 -14.78 -5.65 -10.14
C PRO A 188 -16.15 -4.95 -10.02
N THR A 189 -17.14 -5.43 -10.76
CA THR A 189 -18.47 -4.80 -10.77
C THR A 189 -19.27 -5.05 -9.49
N THR A 190 -18.96 -6.09 -8.72
CA THR A 190 -19.64 -6.34 -7.43
C THR A 190 -19.04 -5.55 -6.28
N LEU A 191 -17.80 -5.09 -6.43
CA LEU A 191 -17.22 -4.13 -5.52
C LEU A 191 -17.99 -2.80 -5.60
N TRP A 192 -18.44 -2.32 -6.76
CA TRP A 192 -19.18 -1.05 -6.82
C TRP A 192 -20.58 -1.13 -6.15
N ALA A 193 -20.75 -0.50 -4.98
CA ALA A 193 -21.99 -0.53 -4.19
C ALA A 193 -23.15 0.35 -4.70
N GLN A 194 -23.45 0.28 -5.99
CA GLN A 194 -24.70 0.77 -6.58
C GLN A 194 -25.06 2.25 -6.26
N GLY A 195 -24.09 3.17 -6.35
CA GLY A 195 -24.38 4.61 -6.46
C GLY A 195 -24.11 5.45 -5.22
N ALA A 196 -23.39 4.94 -4.23
CA ALA A 196 -22.78 5.80 -3.22
C ALA A 196 -21.68 6.69 -3.83
N SER A 197 -21.39 7.83 -3.19
CA SER A 197 -20.29 8.69 -3.61
C SER A 197 -18.96 8.06 -3.24
N VAL A 198 -17.92 8.35 -4.00
CA VAL A 198 -16.58 7.80 -3.83
C VAL A 198 -15.57 8.91 -4.06
N GLY A 199 -14.51 8.96 -3.26
CA GLY A 199 -13.35 9.82 -3.53
C GLY A 199 -12.55 9.36 -4.75
N SER A 200 -11.65 10.21 -5.21
CA SER A 200 -10.56 9.88 -6.11
C SER A 200 -9.29 9.72 -5.30
N VAL A 201 -8.66 8.55 -5.37
CA VAL A 201 -7.34 8.30 -4.76
C VAL A 201 -6.21 8.86 -5.64
N PRO A 202 -5.00 9.11 -5.11
CA PRO A 202 -3.93 9.69 -5.91
C PRO A 202 -3.32 8.70 -6.90
N LEU A 203 -2.77 9.23 -8.00
CA LEU A 203 -2.02 8.52 -9.05
C LEU A 203 -0.73 9.28 -9.36
N GLY A 204 0.19 8.62 -10.06
CA GLY A 204 1.46 9.19 -10.47
C GLY A 204 2.50 9.25 -9.36
N ILE A 205 3.64 9.84 -9.67
CA ILE A 205 4.76 9.99 -8.74
C ILE A 205 4.42 11.03 -7.68
N GLN A 206 4.39 10.60 -6.43
CA GLN A 206 4.06 11.38 -5.25
C GLN A 206 5.29 12.17 -4.74
N SER A 207 5.07 13.08 -3.79
CA SER A 207 6.15 13.96 -3.28
C SER A 207 7.27 13.21 -2.54
N ASN A 208 6.96 12.01 -2.01
CA ASN A 208 7.93 11.10 -1.40
C ASN A 208 8.62 10.16 -2.42
N GLY A 209 8.32 10.29 -3.72
CA GLY A 209 8.90 9.51 -4.81
C GLY A 209 8.20 8.19 -5.12
N ILE A 210 7.14 7.82 -4.40
CA ILE A 210 6.35 6.63 -4.68
C ILE A 210 5.47 6.88 -5.91
N ASP A 211 5.42 5.94 -6.84
CA ASP A 211 4.53 6.01 -8.01
C ASP A 211 3.24 5.22 -7.75
N MET A 212 2.11 5.92 -7.69
CA MET A 212 0.79 5.34 -7.45
C MET A 212 0.10 5.00 -8.77
N ARG A 213 -0.34 3.75 -8.92
CA ARG A 213 -0.88 3.18 -10.16
C ARG A 213 -2.36 2.88 -10.07
N PHE A 214 -3.05 3.03 -11.19
CA PHE A 214 -4.48 2.75 -11.29
C PHE A 214 -4.71 1.24 -11.25
N HIS A 215 -5.57 0.78 -10.33
CA HIS A 215 -6.01 -0.62 -10.32
C HIS A 215 -7.50 -0.76 -10.65
N PHE A 216 -8.32 0.17 -10.19
CA PHE A 216 -9.77 0.03 -10.23
C PHE A 216 -10.47 1.38 -10.11
N GLY A 217 -11.45 1.62 -10.98
CA GLY A 217 -12.20 2.88 -10.95
C GLY A 217 -13.12 3.12 -12.14
N HIS A 218 -13.26 4.39 -12.48
CA HIS A 218 -13.96 4.83 -13.67
C HIS A 218 -12.99 5.51 -14.66
N SER A 219 -13.19 5.33 -15.95
CA SER A 219 -12.48 6.05 -17.01
C SER A 219 -13.45 6.40 -18.12
N SER A 220 -13.54 7.67 -18.47
CA SER A 220 -14.19 8.10 -19.72
C SER A 220 -13.69 9.46 -20.19
N ALA A 221 -13.78 9.71 -21.49
CA ALA A 221 -13.43 11.01 -22.07
C ALA A 221 -14.17 12.22 -21.47
N THR A 222 -15.31 12.01 -20.80
CA THR A 222 -16.08 13.09 -20.14
C THR A 222 -15.57 13.41 -18.74
N TYR A 223 -15.14 12.39 -18.00
CA TYR A 223 -14.78 12.52 -16.58
C TYR A 223 -13.29 12.36 -16.30
N GLY A 224 -12.50 11.96 -17.31
CA GLY A 224 -11.14 11.48 -17.12
C GLY A 224 -11.10 10.13 -16.41
N ALA A 225 -9.92 9.72 -15.98
CA ALA A 225 -9.74 8.65 -15.01
C ALA A 225 -10.11 9.13 -13.60
N ILE A 226 -10.97 8.37 -12.92
CA ILE A 226 -11.32 8.52 -11.52
C ILE A 226 -10.93 7.22 -10.82
N PRO A 227 -9.73 7.15 -10.23
CA PRO A 227 -9.28 5.98 -9.47
C PRO A 227 -10.03 5.87 -8.15
N TYR A 228 -10.57 4.68 -7.85
CA TYR A 228 -11.13 4.37 -6.53
C TYR A 228 -10.17 3.53 -5.69
N ILE A 229 -9.27 2.80 -6.36
CA ILE A 229 -8.15 2.09 -5.74
C ILE A 229 -6.90 2.37 -6.55
N SER A 230 -5.82 2.70 -5.85
CA SER A 230 -4.47 2.81 -6.38
C SER A 230 -3.48 2.11 -5.46
N ALA A 231 -2.35 1.69 -6.02
CA ALA A 231 -1.28 1.06 -5.26
C ALA A 231 0.09 1.49 -5.77
N SER A 232 1.13 1.34 -4.95
CA SER A 232 2.52 1.67 -5.32
C SER A 232 3.17 0.64 -6.25
N PHE A 233 2.37 -0.21 -6.89
CA PHE A 233 2.80 -1.28 -7.78
C PHE A 233 1.78 -1.47 -8.90
N GLY A 234 2.15 -2.28 -9.90
CA GLY A 234 1.41 -2.34 -11.16
C GLY A 234 2.03 -1.42 -12.22
N GLU A 235 1.53 -1.52 -13.44
CA GLU A 235 2.01 -0.72 -14.58
C GLU A 235 0.85 -0.16 -15.42
N TYR A 236 -0.38 -0.38 -14.97
CA TYR A 236 -1.56 0.01 -15.71
C TYR A 236 -1.79 1.52 -15.62
N VAL A 237 -2.04 2.10 -16.79
CA VAL A 237 -2.47 3.50 -16.97
C VAL A 237 -3.85 3.44 -17.62
N ALA A 238 -4.84 4.05 -16.99
CA ALA A 238 -6.21 4.04 -17.50
C ALA A 238 -6.31 4.83 -18.84
N PRO A 239 -7.25 4.50 -19.74
CA PRO A 239 -7.33 5.14 -21.07
C PRO A 239 -7.48 6.66 -21.05
N ASP A 240 -8.12 7.22 -20.02
CA ASP A 240 -8.33 8.66 -19.86
C ASP A 240 -7.53 9.24 -18.67
N GLU A 241 -6.49 8.54 -18.24
CA GLU A 241 -5.47 9.03 -17.31
C GLU A 241 -4.38 9.79 -18.07
N ASP A 242 -3.80 10.82 -17.46
CA ASP A 242 -2.64 11.50 -18.02
C ASP A 242 -1.39 10.63 -17.81
N PRO A 243 -0.80 10.06 -18.88
CA PRO A 243 0.35 9.17 -18.74
C PRO A 243 1.59 9.89 -18.21
N ASP A 244 1.71 11.21 -18.40
CA ASP A 244 2.90 11.98 -18.02
C ASP A 244 3.05 12.05 -16.48
N ASN A 245 1.98 11.80 -15.73
CA ASN A 245 1.99 11.70 -14.26
C ASN A 245 2.94 10.61 -13.71
N HIS A 246 3.33 9.64 -14.54
CA HIS A 246 4.22 8.55 -14.14
C HIS A 246 5.65 8.67 -14.67
N PHE A 247 5.92 9.66 -15.52
CA PHE A 247 7.23 9.85 -16.15
C PHE A 247 7.90 11.15 -15.71
N ASP A 248 7.10 12.15 -15.31
CA ASP A 248 7.58 13.48 -14.97
C ASP A 248 7.37 13.80 -13.49
N ASN A 249 8.29 13.33 -12.65
CA ASN A 249 8.57 14.00 -11.39
C ASN A 249 10.06 13.86 -11.08
N PRO A 250 10.88 14.92 -11.25
CA PRO A 250 12.26 14.87 -10.81
C PRO A 250 12.22 14.77 -9.29
N VAL A 251 12.37 13.56 -8.76
CA VAL A 251 12.62 13.31 -7.33
C VAL A 251 13.64 14.37 -6.91
N PRO A 252 13.31 15.24 -5.93
CA PRO A 252 14.27 16.24 -5.48
C PRO A 252 15.55 15.52 -5.10
N GLU A 253 16.66 15.80 -5.82
CA GLU A 253 17.91 15.13 -5.52
C GLU A 253 18.18 15.29 -4.01
N PRO A 254 18.46 14.20 -3.29
CA PRO A 254 18.71 14.28 -1.86
C PRO A 254 19.79 15.35 -1.64
N THR A 255 19.51 16.35 -0.80
CA THR A 255 20.45 17.40 -0.40
C THR A 255 21.76 16.85 0.17
N THR A 256 21.82 15.54 0.44
CA THR A 256 23.01 14.72 0.70
C THR A 256 24.08 14.80 -0.40
N MET A 257 23.72 14.94 -1.69
CA MET A 257 24.70 15.13 -2.78
C MET A 257 25.43 16.48 -2.67
N ILE A 258 24.71 17.54 -2.25
CA ILE A 258 25.31 18.84 -1.95
C ILE A 258 26.22 18.75 -0.72
N LEU A 259 25.83 17.99 0.29
CA LEU A 259 26.63 17.80 1.51
C LEU A 259 27.94 17.03 1.24
N PHE A 260 27.91 16.01 0.38
CA PHE A 260 29.13 15.31 -0.08
C PHE A 260 30.04 16.22 -0.93
N GLY A 261 29.46 17.06 -1.80
CA GLY A 261 30.20 18.03 -2.60
C GLY A 261 30.92 19.10 -1.76
N ILE A 262 30.26 19.63 -0.74
CA ILE A 262 30.86 20.61 0.20
C ILE A 262 31.89 19.94 1.11
N GLY A 263 31.65 18.71 1.57
CA GLY A 263 32.59 17.95 2.40
C GLY A 263 33.93 17.67 1.70
N LEU A 264 33.91 17.34 0.40
CA LEU A 264 35.11 17.12 -0.40
C LEU A 264 35.91 18.41 -0.65
N LEU A 265 35.24 19.55 -0.85
CA LEU A 265 35.91 20.85 -0.99
C LEU A 265 36.52 21.33 0.34
N GLY A 266 35.89 21.02 1.47
CA GLY A 266 36.44 21.29 2.81
C GLY A 266 37.73 20.53 3.10
N LEU A 267 37.84 19.26 2.68
CA LEU A 267 39.04 18.44 2.87
C LEU A 267 40.19 18.82 1.92
N ALA A 268 39.88 19.27 0.70
CA ALA A 268 40.89 19.76 -0.24
C ALA A 268 41.48 21.14 0.16
N GLY A 269 40.72 21.96 0.89
CA GLY A 269 41.17 23.27 1.39
C GLY A 269 42.13 23.20 2.58
N ILE A 270 42.12 22.11 3.35
CA ILE A 270 42.96 21.96 4.55
C ILE A 270 44.40 21.53 4.21
N GLN A 271 44.65 20.95 3.03
CA GLN A 271 45.99 20.51 2.61
C GLN A 271 46.88 21.61 1.98
N ARG A 272 46.46 22.88 1.97
CA ARG A 272 47.23 24.00 1.37
C ARG A 272 47.85 24.97 2.36
N LYS A 273 48.12 24.53 3.59
CA LYS A 273 49.04 25.20 4.53
C LYS A 273 49.95 24.19 5.23
N SER A 274 51.05 23.87 4.56
CA SER A 274 52.30 23.38 5.15
C SER A 274 53.44 23.89 4.30
#